data_AF-A0A4R4QG52-F1
#
_entry.id   AF-A0A4R4QG52-F1
#
_cell.length_a   1.000
_cell.length_b   1.000
_cell.length_c   1.000
_cell.angle_alpha   90.00
_cell.angle_beta   90.00
_cell.angle_gamma   90.00
#
_symmetry.space_group_name_H-M   'P 1'
#
loop_
_entity.id
_entity.type
_entity.pdbx_description
1 polymer ?
#
loop_
_entity_poly.entity_id
_entity_poly.type
_entity_poly.pdbx_seq_one_letter_code
_entity_poly.pdbx_strand_id
1 'polypeptide(L)'
;MRHYFASITLADGVNIKELSEYLGHHDPGFTLQMYTHMLPSSYDRARQAVDRRLERLGLRLTEQRRSRAENGPGYEDPDLGPGLL
;
A
#
# COMPACT_ATOMS: atom_id res chain seq x y z
N MET A 1 -20.84 -6.77 -21.19
CA MET A 1 -19.58 -7.16 -20.51
C MET A 1 -18.55 -6.04 -20.36
N ARG A 2 -18.39 -5.10 -21.33
CA ARG A 2 -17.41 -4.00 -21.25
C ARG A 2 -17.57 -3.06 -20.04
N HIS A 3 -18.81 -2.71 -19.68
CA HIS A 3 -19.07 -1.79 -18.57
C HIS A 3 -18.68 -2.36 -17.20
N TYR A 4 -19.02 -3.62 -16.94
CA TYR A 4 -18.63 -4.30 -15.69
C TYR A 4 -17.12 -4.47 -15.58
N PHE A 5 -16.46 -4.85 -16.68
CA PHE A 5 -15.00 -4.94 -16.74
C PHE A 5 -14.34 -3.59 -16.45
N ALA A 6 -14.83 -2.51 -17.06
CA ALA A 6 -14.32 -1.16 -16.86
C ALA A 6 -14.54 -0.66 -15.42
N SER A 7 -15.68 -0.97 -14.80
CA SER A 7 -16.00 -0.50 -13.46
C SER A 7 -15.10 -1.12 -12.39
N ILE A 8 -14.84 -2.44 -12.46
CA ILE A 8 -13.98 -3.12 -11.49
C ILE A 8 -12.50 -2.73 -11.65
N THR A 9 -12.00 -2.64 -12.89
CA THR A 9 -10.60 -2.29 -13.14
C THR A 9 -10.28 -0.85 -12.75
N LEU A 10 -11.20 0.09 -12.97
CA LEU A 10 -11.04 1.46 -12.47
C LEU A 10 -11.11 1.56 -10.95
N ALA A 11 -11.95 0.76 -10.29
CA ALA A 11 -12.00 0.71 -8.84
C ALA A 11 -10.66 0.23 -8.25
N ASP A 12 -10.00 -0.71 -8.93
CA ASP A 12 -8.68 -1.25 -8.57
C ASP A 12 -7.50 -0.32 -8.95
N GLY A 13 -7.78 0.82 -9.60
CA GLY A 13 -6.78 1.84 -9.90
C GLY A 13 -6.01 1.62 -11.21
N VAL A 14 -6.56 0.84 -12.15
CA VAL A 14 -6.00 0.70 -13.50
C VAL A 14 -5.96 2.06 -14.19
N ASN A 15 -4.89 2.30 -14.95
CA ASN A 15 -4.71 3.54 -15.71
C ASN A 15 -5.79 3.67 -16.80
N ILE A 16 -6.40 4.86 -16.89
CA ILE A 16 -7.44 5.13 -17.88
C ILE A 16 -6.97 4.95 -19.33
N LYS A 17 -5.68 5.17 -19.61
CA LYS A 17 -5.09 4.93 -20.93
C LYS A 17 -5.07 3.44 -21.27
N GLU A 18 -4.61 2.60 -20.33
CA GLU A 18 -4.57 1.14 -20.52
C GLU A 18 -5.97 0.56 -20.66
N LEU A 19 -6.93 1.04 -19.87
CA LEU A 19 -8.32 0.67 -20.01
C LEU A 19 -8.88 1.08 -21.38
N SER A 20 -8.54 2.28 -21.87
CA SER A 20 -8.95 2.75 -23.20
C SER A 20 -8.44 1.80 -24.29
N GLU A 21 -7.17 1.41 -24.23
CA GLU A 21 -6.56 0.47 -25.18
C GLU A 21 -7.24 -0.90 -25.13
N TYR A 22 -7.48 -1.43 -23.93
CA TYR A 22 -8.17 -2.71 -23.75
C TYR A 22 -9.61 -2.71 -24.29
N LEU A 23 -10.28 -1.58 -24.20
CA LEU A 23 -11.64 -1.40 -24.75
C LEU A 23 -11.65 -1.09 -26.25
N GLY A 24 -10.49 -0.85 -26.86
CA GLY A 24 -10.36 -0.44 -28.25
C GLY A 24 -10.79 1.01 -28.50
N HIS A 25 -10.78 1.85 -27.47
CA HIS A 25 -11.07 3.27 -27.58
C HIS A 25 -9.79 4.02 -27.98
N HIS A 26 -9.87 4.71 -29.12
CA HIS A 26 -8.77 5.52 -29.65
C HIS A 26 -8.45 6.74 -28.75
N ASP A 27 -9.46 7.26 -28.05
CA ASP A 27 -9.32 8.40 -27.16
C ASP A 27 -9.57 7.99 -25.68
N PRO A 28 -8.54 8.08 -24.82
CA PRO A 28 -8.71 7.92 -23.37
C PRO A 28 -9.66 8.94 -22.73
N GLY A 29 -9.82 10.13 -23.31
CA GLY A 29 -10.78 11.14 -22.88
C GLY A 29 -12.23 10.65 -22.97
N PHE A 30 -12.59 10.03 -24.09
CA PHE A 30 -13.87 9.34 -24.27
C PHE A 30 -14.10 8.24 -23.22
N THR A 31 -13.08 7.42 -22.95
CA THR A 31 -13.14 6.38 -21.91
C THR A 31 -13.37 7.00 -20.52
N LEU A 32 -12.65 8.07 -20.19
CA LEU A 32 -12.80 8.77 -18.91
C LEU A 32 -14.21 9.35 -18.76
N GLN A 33 -14.71 10.04 -19.79
CA GLN A 33 -16.05 10.64 -19.76
C GLN A 33 -17.14 9.59 -19.52
N MET A 34 -17.01 8.41 -20.14
CA MET A 34 -17.95 7.31 -19.98
C MET A 34 -17.92 6.67 -18.59
N TYR A 35 -16.80 6.70 -17.87
CA TYR A 35 -16.64 5.94 -16.62
C TYR A 35 -16.31 6.79 -15.38
N THR A 36 -16.15 8.10 -15.52
CA THR A 36 -15.79 8.99 -14.41
C THR A 36 -16.80 8.97 -13.26
N HIS A 37 -18.07 8.69 -13.56
CA HIS A 37 -19.15 8.60 -12.57
C HIS A 37 -19.10 7.30 -11.74
N MET A 38 -18.36 6.30 -12.21
CA MET A 38 -18.17 5.01 -11.53
C MET A 38 -16.93 5.01 -10.64
N LEU A 39 -16.12 6.07 -10.67
CA LEU A 39 -15.09 6.28 -9.67
C LEU A 39 -15.84 6.67 -8.39
N PRO A 40 -15.83 5.87 -7.29
CA PRO A 40 -16.05 6.43 -5.95
C PRO A 40 -15.26 7.73 -5.81
N SER A 41 -15.72 8.66 -4.96
CA SER A 41 -14.96 9.89 -4.69
C SER A 41 -13.48 9.56 -4.64
N SER A 42 -12.71 10.06 -5.60
CA SER A 42 -11.30 9.67 -5.80
C SER A 42 -10.50 9.85 -4.51
N TYR A 43 -10.97 10.79 -3.69
CA TYR A 43 -10.58 11.04 -2.32
C TYR A 43 -10.68 9.83 -1.39
N ASP A 44 -11.82 9.13 -1.35
CA ASP A 44 -12.02 8.01 -0.41
C ASP A 44 -11.15 6.81 -0.77
N ARG A 45 -11.01 6.51 -2.07
CA ARG A 45 -10.09 5.44 -2.52
C ARG A 45 -8.63 5.80 -2.24
N ALA A 46 -8.24 7.05 -2.51
CA ALA A 46 -6.88 7.53 -2.22
C ALA A 46 -6.59 7.45 -0.72
N ARG A 47 -7.52 7.91 0.12
CA ARG A 47 -7.43 7.83 1.57
C ARG A 47 -7.25 6.39 2.05
N GLN A 48 -8.12 5.46 1.64
CA GLN A 48 -8.02 4.05 2.05
C GLN A 48 -6.71 3.39 1.57
N ALA A 49 -6.23 3.75 0.37
CA ALA A 49 -4.97 3.22 -0.15
C ALA A 49 -3.77 3.70 0.69
N VAL A 50 -3.77 4.97 1.08
CA VAL A 50 -2.78 5.55 1.98
C VAL A 50 -2.85 4.90 3.37
N ASP A 51 -4.05 4.80 3.95
CA ASP A 51 -4.28 4.19 5.27
C ASP A 51 -3.71 2.76 5.32
N ARG A 52 -4.07 1.90 4.36
CA ARG A 52 -3.54 0.52 4.25
C ARG A 52 -2.02 0.47 4.08
N ARG A 53 -1.41 1.47 3.44
CA ARG A 53 0.04 1.51 3.26
C ARG A 53 0.73 1.93 4.54
N LEU A 54 0.21 2.94 5.23
CA LEU A 54 0.72 3.43 6.50
C LEU A 54 0.60 2.36 7.60
N GLU A 55 -0.53 1.65 7.68
CA GLU A 55 -0.71 0.53 8.60
C GLU A 55 0.35 -0.56 8.41
N ARG A 56 0.58 -1.00 7.17
CA ARG A 56 1.60 -2.00 6.84
C ARG A 56 3.02 -1.54 7.19
N LEU A 57 3.31 -0.25 7.02
CA LEU A 57 4.61 0.31 7.42
C LEU A 57 4.74 0.34 8.94
N GLY A 58 3.68 0.71 9.66
CA GLY A 58 3.64 0.67 11.12
C GLY A 58 3.90 -0.73 11.68
N LEU A 59 3.24 -1.75 11.14
CA LEU A 59 3.43 -3.15 11.54
C LEU A 59 4.90 -3.60 11.36
N ARG A 60 5.49 -3.34 10.18
CA ARG A 60 6.90 -3.68 9.91
C ARG A 60 7.86 -2.99 10.87
N LEU A 61 7.61 -1.72 11.19
CA LEU A 61 8.44 -0.97 12.13
C LEU A 61 8.33 -1.53 13.56
N THR A 62 7.14 -1.96 13.98
CA THR A 62 6.97 -2.59 15.30
C THR A 62 7.65 -3.96 15.38
N GLU A 63 7.56 -4.77 14.33
CA GLU A 63 8.26 -6.06 14.23
C GLU A 63 9.78 -5.88 14.21
N GLN A 64 10.28 -4.87 13.51
CA GLN A 64 11.70 -4.54 13.45
C GLN A 64 12.25 -4.06 14.80
N ARG A 65 11.44 -3.32 15.58
CA ARG A 65 11.81 -2.92 16.95
C ARG A 65 11.81 -4.10 17.91
N ARG A 66 10.83 -4.99 17.81
CA ARG A 66 10.74 -6.22 18.62
C ARG A 66 11.92 -7.15 18.35
N SER A 67 12.18 -7.44 17.08
CA SER A 67 13.34 -8.27 16.67
C SER A 67 14.68 -7.65 17.06
N ARG A 68 14.84 -6.33 17.03
CA ARG A 68 16.05 -5.66 17.53
C ARG A 68 16.21 -5.75 19.06
N ALA A 69 15.11 -5.75 19.82
CA ALA A 69 15.15 -5.93 21.26
C ALA A 69 15.46 -7.39 21.65
N GLU A 70 14.94 -8.35 20.86
CA GLU A 70 15.16 -9.80 21.06
C GLU A 70 16.56 -10.26 20.58
N ASN A 71 17.13 -9.60 19.57
CA ASN A 71 18.48 -9.89 19.03
C ASN A 71 19.50 -8.79 19.38
N GLY A 72 19.23 -7.98 20.39
CA GLY A 72 20.20 -7.00 20.88
C GLY A 72 21.48 -7.73 21.30
N PRO A 73 22.69 -7.17 21.04
CA PRO A 73 23.90 -7.78 21.53
C PRO A 73 23.74 -7.94 23.04
N GLY A 74 23.94 -9.16 23.56
CA GLY A 74 23.99 -9.39 24.99
C GLY A 74 24.94 -8.36 25.58
N TYR A 75 24.43 -7.46 26.41
CA TYR A 75 25.27 -6.53 27.15
C TYR A 75 26.05 -7.40 28.13
N GLU A 76 27.22 -7.88 27.70
CA GLU A 76 28.24 -8.42 28.59
C GLU A 76 28.71 -7.24 29.42
N ASP A 77 28.22 -7.18 30.65
CA ASP A 77 28.68 -6.22 31.64
C ASP A 77 30.16 -6.48 31.95
N PRO A 78 31.11 -5.60 31.55
CA PRO A 78 32.53 -5.86 31.76
C PRO A 78 32.99 -5.65 33.21
N ASP A 79 32.10 -5.28 34.14
CA ASP A 79 32.50 -4.78 35.47
C ASP A 79 32.00 -5.62 36.66
N LEU A 80 31.58 -6.87 36.44
CA LEU A 80 31.51 -7.86 37.53
C LEU A 80 32.80 -8.69 37.55
N GLY A 81 33.89 -8.03 37.97
CA GLY A 81 35.06 -8.72 38.50
C GLY A 81 34.65 -9.56 39.72
N PRO A 82 35.15 -10.80 39.87
CA PRO A 82 34.77 -11.65 40.99
C PRO A 82 35.26 -11.03 42.29
N GLY A 83 34.36 -10.86 43.25
CA GLY A 83 34.72 -10.64 44.63
C GLY A 83 35.45 -11.85 45.23
N LEU A 84 36.24 -11.57 46.28
CA LEU A 84 37.03 -12.47 47.14
C LEU A 84 38.40 -12.92 46.59
N LEU A 85 39.45 -12.21 47.02
CA LEU A 85 40.37 -12.62 48.12
C LEU A 85 41.23 -11.42 48.55
#